data_AF-A0A261CCZ9-F1
#
_entry.id   AF-A0A261CCZ9-F1
#
_cell.length_a   1.000
_cell.length_b   1.000
_cell.length_c   1.000
_cell.angle_alpha   90.00
_cell.angle_beta   90.00
_cell.angle_gamma   90.00
#
_symmetry.space_group_name_H-M   'P 1'
#
loop_
_entity.id
_entity.type
_entity.pdbx_description
1 polymer ?
#
loop_
_entity_poly.entity_id
_entity_poly.type
_entity_poly.pdbx_seq_one_letter_code
_entity_poly.pdbx_strand_id
1 'polypeptide(L)'
;MDDFDLRPRHEGYYSGYDPKCDASILQPFATAAFRFGHSTVTRFTPMQETGESPATRVVDLAADFLNITFCGLSRLTSFYSIFSDIDQDGLTAIGKVYESPDDIDLFTGIISEKTVPGGIVGPTAACIIAEQFRRLKKCDRFYYENEGKFSVDQLKEIRKATTMSALICGNTK
;
A
#
# COMPACT_ATOMS: atom_id res chain seq x y z
N MET A 1 -6.48 -7.95 4.44
CA MET A 1 -6.30 -8.76 3.20
C MET A 1 -7.54 -9.60 2.91
N ASP A 2 -8.03 -10.36 3.89
CA ASP A 2 -9.25 -11.16 3.75
C ASP A 2 -10.51 -10.30 3.63
N ASP A 3 -10.60 -9.25 4.44
CA ASP A 3 -11.74 -8.32 4.45
C ASP A 3 -11.98 -7.61 3.10
N PHE A 4 -10.95 -7.55 2.25
CA PHE A 4 -11.00 -6.89 0.94
C PHE A 4 -10.99 -7.90 -0.23
N ASP A 5 -11.10 -9.20 0.03
CA ASP A 5 -11.01 -10.30 -0.97
C ASP A 5 -9.77 -10.17 -1.88
N LEU A 6 -8.62 -9.80 -1.31
CA LEU A 6 -7.38 -9.57 -2.07
C LEU A 6 -6.53 -10.81 -2.26
N ARG A 7 -6.84 -11.91 -1.57
CA ARG A 7 -6.11 -13.17 -1.77
C ARG A 7 -6.42 -13.76 -3.15
N PRO A 8 -5.40 -14.16 -3.93
CA PRO A 8 -5.61 -14.97 -5.11
C PRO A 8 -6.35 -16.28 -4.78
N ARG A 9 -7.10 -16.81 -5.73
CA ARG A 9 -7.72 -18.13 -5.58
C ARG A 9 -6.64 -19.21 -5.70
N HIS A 10 -6.82 -20.31 -4.97
CA HIS A 10 -5.96 -21.48 -5.10
C HIS A 10 -6.44 -22.43 -6.20
N GLU A 11 -7.75 -22.42 -6.51
CA GLU A 11 -8.37 -23.27 -7.51
C GLU A 11 -9.51 -22.54 -8.24
N GLY A 12 -9.84 -23.00 -9.45
CA GLY A 12 -10.93 -22.46 -10.24
C GLY A 12 -10.73 -21.01 -10.71
N TYR A 13 -11.84 -20.37 -11.08
CA TYR A 13 -11.91 -19.00 -11.56
C TYR A 13 -12.32 -18.03 -10.44
N TYR A 14 -11.91 -16.77 -10.56
CA TYR A 14 -12.46 -15.66 -9.80
C TYR A 14 -13.75 -15.17 -10.47
N SER A 15 -14.83 -15.04 -9.69
CA SER A 15 -16.16 -14.65 -10.15
C SER A 15 -16.62 -13.28 -9.65
N GLY A 16 -15.74 -12.52 -9.00
CA GLY A 16 -16.08 -11.22 -8.40
C GLY A 16 -15.99 -10.03 -9.36
N TYR A 17 -15.73 -10.25 -10.66
CA TYR A 17 -15.63 -9.16 -11.64
C TYR A 17 -16.93 -8.35 -11.72
N ASP A 18 -16.80 -7.02 -11.69
CA ASP A 18 -17.92 -6.08 -11.76
C ASP A 18 -17.72 -5.10 -12.93
N PRO A 19 -18.50 -5.22 -14.02
CA PRO A 19 -18.35 -4.36 -15.19
C PRO A 19 -18.80 -2.92 -14.96
N LYS A 20 -19.50 -2.64 -13.86
CA LYS A 20 -19.95 -1.28 -13.50
C LYS A 20 -18.99 -0.58 -12.54
N CYS A 21 -17.96 -1.28 -12.07
CA CYS A 21 -17.01 -0.72 -11.14
C CYS A 21 -15.95 0.14 -11.84
N ASP A 22 -15.50 1.18 -11.16
CA ASP A 22 -14.42 2.07 -11.61
C ASP A 22 -13.05 1.60 -11.08
N ALA A 23 -12.16 1.25 -12.00
CA ALA A 23 -10.78 0.86 -11.71
C ALA A 23 -9.81 2.06 -11.60
N SER A 24 -10.31 3.30 -11.78
CA SER A 24 -9.50 4.51 -11.72
C SER A 24 -8.72 4.60 -10.42
N ILE A 25 -7.53 5.18 -10.53
CA ILE A 25 -6.66 5.38 -9.38
C ILE A 25 -7.26 6.46 -8.48
N LEU A 26 -7.48 6.11 -7.22
CA LEU A 26 -7.86 7.04 -6.18
C LEU A 26 -6.72 8.04 -5.97
N GLN A 27 -7.04 9.33 -6.01
CA GLN A 27 -6.06 10.35 -5.71
C GLN A 27 -5.34 10.14 -4.35
N PRO A 28 -6.02 9.87 -3.21
CA PRO A 28 -5.33 9.63 -1.95
C PRO A 28 -4.43 8.38 -1.97
N PHE A 29 -4.66 7.43 -2.88
CA PHE A 29 -3.75 6.31 -3.08
C PHE A 29 -2.45 6.77 -3.74
N ALA A 30 -2.53 7.49 -4.85
CA ALA A 30 -1.35 7.89 -5.63
C ALA A 30 -0.54 9.05 -5.02
N THR A 31 -1.21 9.97 -4.32
CA THR A 31 -0.56 11.18 -3.79
C THR A 31 -0.08 11.04 -2.35
N ALA A 32 -0.65 10.11 -1.58
CA ALA A 32 -0.29 9.95 -0.16
C ALA A 32 -0.02 8.48 0.21
N ALA A 33 -1.03 7.61 0.18
CA ALA A 33 -0.93 6.30 0.82
C ALA A 33 0.15 5.40 0.20
N PHE A 34 0.23 5.31 -1.12
CA PHE A 34 1.24 4.50 -1.81
C PHE A 34 2.61 5.19 -1.93
N ARG A 35 2.76 6.41 -1.38
CA ARG A 35 4.04 7.10 -1.22
C ARG A 35 4.77 6.75 0.08
N PHE A 36 4.17 5.92 0.95
CA PHE A 36 4.84 5.44 2.17
C PHE A 36 6.22 4.85 1.87
N GLY A 37 6.41 4.29 0.66
CA GLY A 37 7.68 3.78 0.17
C GLY A 37 8.86 4.76 0.34
N HIS A 38 8.65 6.07 0.18
CA HIS A 38 9.71 7.07 0.38
C HIS A 38 10.30 7.07 1.80
N SER A 39 9.48 6.73 2.82
CA SER A 39 9.95 6.58 4.21
C SER A 39 10.69 5.26 4.46
N THR A 40 10.47 4.26 3.60
CA THR A 40 11.09 2.93 3.71
C THR A 40 12.39 2.81 2.92
N VAL A 41 12.68 3.76 2.03
CA VAL A 41 13.94 3.78 1.29
C VAL A 41 15.08 4.00 2.28
N THR A 42 15.91 2.98 2.43
CA THR A 42 17.11 3.08 3.25
C THR A 42 18.06 4.10 2.65
N ARG A 43 18.78 4.83 3.50
CA ARG A 43 19.82 5.77 3.06
C ARG A 43 20.91 5.10 2.21
N PHE A 44 21.08 3.79 2.36
CA PHE A 44 22.06 2.99 1.62
C PHE A 44 21.37 1.77 1.02
N THR A 45 21.49 1.59 -0.30
CA THR A 45 21.12 0.34 -0.96
C THR A 45 22.36 -0.56 -0.96
N PRO A 46 22.36 -1.72 -0.29
CA PRO A 46 23.50 -2.61 -0.31
C PRO A 46 23.66 -3.19 -1.72
N MET A 47 24.67 -2.73 -2.44
CA MET A 47 25.11 -3.35 -3.68
C MET A 47 26.02 -4.51 -3.30
N GLN A 48 25.63 -5.74 -3.64
CA GLN A 48 26.52 -6.89 -3.52
C GLN A 48 27.25 -7.09 -4.86
N GLU A 49 28.36 -6.37 -5.03
CA GLU A 49 29.38 -6.69 -6.02
C GLU A 49 30.63 -7.21 -5.28
N THR A 50 31.35 -8.14 -5.91
CA THR A 50 32.77 -8.33 -5.59
C THR A 50 33.52 -7.04 -5.95
N GLY A 51 33.74 -6.18 -4.95
CA GLY A 51 34.66 -5.05 -5.04
C GLY A 51 34.01 -3.66 -5.14
N GLU A 52 34.26 -2.88 -4.08
CA GLU A 52 34.30 -1.40 -3.97
C GLU A 52 33.02 -0.53 -3.89
N SER A 53 33.20 0.62 -3.22
CA SER A 53 32.25 1.32 -2.32
C SER A 53 31.35 2.40 -2.96
N PRO A 54 30.26 2.83 -2.28
CA PRO A 54 29.15 3.57 -2.89
C PRO A 54 29.19 5.10 -2.66
N ALA A 55 28.49 5.86 -3.51
CA ALA A 55 28.09 7.24 -3.21
C ALA A 55 26.88 7.70 -4.03
N THR A 56 25.83 8.25 -3.40
CA THR A 56 25.13 9.51 -3.83
C THR A 56 24.07 10.04 -2.83
N ARG A 57 23.76 11.35 -2.96
CA ARG A 57 22.85 12.21 -2.14
C ARG A 57 21.41 12.31 -2.71
N VAL A 58 20.47 12.82 -1.89
CA VAL A 58 18.98 12.87 -2.07
C VAL A 58 18.43 14.32 -2.26
N VAL A 59 17.23 14.50 -2.88
CA VAL A 59 16.39 15.73 -2.97
C VAL A 59 14.86 15.40 -2.94
N ASP A 60 13.97 16.33 -2.51
CA ASP A 60 12.56 16.18 -1.99
C ASP A 60 11.47 17.10 -2.67
N LEU A 61 10.16 16.75 -2.68
CA LEU A 61 8.98 17.47 -3.25
C LEU A 61 7.58 17.06 -2.63
N ALA A 62 6.72 18.00 -2.16
CA ALA A 62 5.38 17.70 -1.57
C ALA A 62 4.26 18.76 -1.83
N ALA A 63 2.98 18.31 -2.00
CA ALA A 63 1.71 18.84 -1.41
C ALA A 63 0.39 18.20 -1.98
N ASP A 64 -0.64 18.11 -1.12
CA ASP A 64 -2.11 17.83 -1.28
C ASP A 64 -2.66 16.38 -1.19
N PHE A 65 -3.65 16.15 -0.27
CA PHE A 65 -4.86 15.28 -0.38
C PHE A 65 -5.44 14.85 0.99
N LEU A 66 -6.63 15.29 1.46
CA LEU A 66 -7.29 14.71 2.66
C LEU A 66 -8.82 14.60 2.60
N ASN A 67 -9.35 13.37 2.51
CA ASN A 67 -10.67 13.01 3.04
C ASN A 67 -10.70 11.49 3.38
N ILE A 68 -10.72 11.16 4.67
CA ILE A 68 -10.49 9.81 5.21
C ILE A 68 -11.76 9.06 5.64
N THR A 69 -12.92 9.74 5.59
CA THR A 69 -14.20 9.21 6.10
C THR A 69 -14.67 7.93 5.40
N PHE A 70 -14.21 7.70 4.16
CA PHE A 70 -14.48 6.47 3.40
C PHE A 70 -13.98 5.19 4.08
N CYS A 71 -12.94 5.29 4.92
CA CYS A 71 -12.34 4.13 5.58
C CYS A 71 -13.06 3.69 6.88
N GLY A 72 -14.16 4.36 7.27
CA GLY A 72 -14.87 4.06 8.52
C GLY A 72 -14.06 4.40 9.78
N LEU A 73 -12.94 5.12 9.63
CA LEU A 73 -12.12 5.59 10.73
C LEU A 73 -12.77 6.80 11.39
N SER A 74 -12.67 6.85 12.72
CA SER A 74 -13.21 7.97 13.50
C SER A 74 -12.39 9.23 13.23
N ARG A 75 -13.07 10.35 12.98
CA ARG A 75 -12.40 11.65 12.83
C ARG A 75 -11.68 12.01 14.13
N LEU A 76 -10.41 12.38 14.01
CA LEU A 76 -9.63 12.90 15.13
C LEU A 76 -10.17 14.28 15.52
N THR A 77 -10.55 14.46 16.78
CA THR A 77 -11.10 15.73 17.29
C THR A 77 -10.18 16.40 18.31
N SER A 78 -9.13 15.70 18.74
CA SER A 78 -8.15 16.18 19.70
C SER A 78 -6.86 15.37 19.60
N PHE A 79 -5.70 16.00 19.87
CA PHE A 79 -4.42 15.30 19.99
C PHE A 79 -4.47 14.16 21.02
N TYR A 80 -5.36 14.26 22.04
CA TYR A 80 -5.58 13.19 23.01
C TYR A 80 -6.19 11.91 22.42
N SER A 81 -6.93 12.00 21.31
CA SER A 81 -7.50 10.84 20.62
C SER A 81 -6.49 10.11 19.71
N ILE A 82 -5.32 10.70 19.48
CA ILE A 82 -4.29 10.19 18.56
C ILE A 82 -3.30 9.24 19.27
N PHE A 83 -3.28 9.23 20.61
CA PHE A 83 -2.30 8.49 21.42
C PHE A 83 -2.31 6.97 21.23
N SER A 84 -3.43 6.36 20.84
CA SER A 84 -3.47 4.91 20.56
C SER A 84 -2.74 4.57 19.27
N ASP A 85 -2.82 5.45 18.27
CA ASP A 85 -2.49 5.13 16.89
C ASP A 85 -1.15 5.72 16.46
N ILE A 86 -0.62 6.74 17.15
CA ILE A 86 0.71 7.33 16.90
C ILE A 86 1.60 7.13 18.15
N ASP A 87 2.91 7.03 17.96
CA ASP A 87 3.88 6.98 19.06
C ASP A 87 4.13 8.37 19.69
N GLN A 88 4.77 8.41 20.86
CA GLN A 88 4.97 9.68 21.58
C GLN A 88 5.94 10.63 20.87
N ASP A 89 6.95 10.08 20.19
CA ASP A 89 7.92 10.87 19.45
C ASP A 89 7.27 11.50 18.21
N GLY A 90 6.43 10.75 17.48
CA GLY A 90 5.63 11.25 16.38
C GLY A 90 4.64 12.32 16.81
N LEU A 91 3.93 12.13 17.92
CA LEU A 91 3.03 13.15 18.46
C LEU A 91 3.74 14.44 18.88
N THR A 92 4.92 14.30 19.49
CA THR A 92 5.75 15.45 19.86
C THR A 92 6.24 16.20 18.63
N ALA A 93 6.56 15.50 17.53
CA ALA A 93 6.98 16.12 16.28
C ALA A 93 5.79 16.83 15.59
N ILE A 94 4.64 16.16 15.48
CA ILE A 94 3.41 16.71 14.87
C ILE A 94 2.94 17.95 15.63
N GLY A 95 2.91 17.90 16.97
CA GLY A 95 2.46 19.01 17.80
C GLY A 95 3.37 20.25 17.75
N LYS A 96 4.57 20.15 17.16
CA LYS A 96 5.44 21.30 16.89
C LYS A 96 5.13 21.97 15.54
N VAL A 97 4.44 21.27 14.64
CA VAL A 97 4.21 21.70 13.26
C VAL A 97 2.75 22.14 13.04
N TYR A 98 1.79 21.45 13.65
CA TYR A 98 0.36 21.70 13.45
C TYR A 98 -0.32 22.20 14.74
N GLU A 99 -1.18 23.21 14.61
CA GLU A 99 -1.95 23.76 15.74
C GLU A 99 -3.14 22.87 16.11
N SER A 100 -3.74 22.21 15.12
CA SER A 100 -4.88 21.30 15.29
C SER A 100 -4.65 19.94 14.61
N PRO A 101 -5.24 18.84 15.13
CA PRO A 101 -5.26 17.55 14.42
C PRO A 101 -5.91 17.60 13.04
N ASP A 102 -6.85 18.51 12.82
CA ASP A 102 -7.54 18.69 11.53
C ASP A 102 -6.61 19.30 10.46
N ASP A 103 -5.49 19.91 10.87
CA ASP A 103 -4.54 20.56 9.96
C ASP A 103 -3.44 19.59 9.48
N ILE A 104 -3.34 18.40 10.09
CA ILE A 104 -2.30 17.41 9.76
C ILE A 104 -2.52 16.91 8.34
N ASP A 105 -1.51 16.98 7.46
CA ASP A 105 -1.57 16.42 6.10
C ASP A 105 -1.75 14.90 6.08
N LEU A 106 -2.45 14.34 5.07
CA LEU A 106 -2.70 12.88 4.98
C LEU A 106 -1.40 12.08 5.00
N PHE A 107 -0.42 12.53 4.24
CA PHE A 107 0.85 11.83 4.18
C PHE A 107 1.53 11.81 5.55
N THR A 108 1.61 12.97 6.21
CA THR A 108 2.18 13.11 7.56
C THR A 108 1.45 12.26 8.58
N GLY A 109 0.11 12.24 8.54
CA GLY A 109 -0.71 11.38 9.39
C GLY A 109 -0.42 9.90 9.14
N ILE A 110 -0.47 9.45 7.88
CA ILE A 110 -0.24 8.06 7.48
C ILE A 110 1.10 7.53 7.96
N ILE A 111 2.19 8.28 7.78
CA ILE A 111 3.54 7.79 8.12
C ILE A 111 3.80 7.80 9.63
N SER A 112 2.98 8.53 10.38
CA SER A 112 3.11 8.65 11.83
C SER A 112 2.27 7.58 12.56
N GLU A 113 1.33 6.94 11.89
CA GLU A 113 0.55 5.84 12.45
C GLU A 113 1.41 4.59 12.73
N LYS A 114 1.13 3.95 13.86
CA LYS A 114 1.62 2.62 14.22
C LYS A 114 1.13 1.61 13.21
N THR A 115 2.01 0.69 12.85
CA THR A 115 1.70 -0.32 11.84
C THR A 115 0.62 -1.29 12.33
N VAL A 116 -0.22 -1.72 11.39
CA VAL A 116 -1.19 -2.79 11.67
C VAL A 116 -0.46 -4.12 11.91
N PRO A 117 -1.03 -5.05 12.70
CA PRO A 117 -0.42 -6.37 12.92
C PRO A 117 -0.12 -7.10 11.61
N GLY A 118 1.13 -7.51 11.41
CA GLY A 118 1.58 -8.19 10.18
C GLY A 118 1.70 -7.29 8.95
N GLY A 119 1.52 -5.98 9.10
CA GLY A 119 1.72 -4.97 8.06
C GLY A 119 2.87 -4.01 8.37
N ILE A 120 3.20 -3.17 7.39
CA ILE A 120 4.26 -2.16 7.48
C ILE A 120 3.73 -0.73 7.39
N VAL A 121 2.42 -0.56 7.34
CA VAL A 121 1.73 0.73 7.27
C VAL A 121 0.65 0.81 8.34
N GLY A 122 0.27 2.03 8.72
CA GLY A 122 -0.84 2.29 9.62
C GLY A 122 -2.22 1.96 9.04
N PRO A 123 -3.27 1.94 9.90
CA PRO A 123 -4.63 1.59 9.50
C PRO A 123 -5.18 2.44 8.35
N THR A 124 -4.85 3.73 8.29
CA THR A 124 -5.31 4.64 7.24
C THR A 124 -4.74 4.25 5.88
N ALA A 125 -3.43 4.11 5.79
CA ALA A 125 -2.78 3.67 4.56
C ALA A 125 -3.20 2.25 4.18
N ALA A 126 -3.31 1.35 5.14
CA ALA A 126 -3.78 -0.02 4.91
C ALA A 126 -5.15 -0.03 4.23
N CYS A 127 -6.09 0.79 4.71
CA CYS A 127 -7.42 0.92 4.11
C CYS A 127 -7.36 1.47 2.68
N ILE A 128 -6.69 2.61 2.46
CA ILE A 128 -6.64 3.26 1.14
C ILE A 128 -5.97 2.33 0.11
N ILE A 129 -4.88 1.67 0.50
CA ILE A 129 -4.16 0.71 -0.33
C ILE A 129 -5.04 -0.50 -0.65
N ALA A 130 -5.70 -1.08 0.37
CA ALA A 130 -6.54 -2.25 0.18
C ALA A 130 -7.75 -1.96 -0.70
N GLU A 131 -8.41 -0.80 -0.54
CA GLU A 131 -9.50 -0.39 -1.41
C GLU A 131 -9.03 -0.21 -2.85
N GLN A 132 -7.88 0.44 -3.07
CA GLN A 132 -7.35 0.61 -4.42
C GLN A 132 -7.08 -0.74 -5.09
N PHE A 133 -6.39 -1.66 -4.41
CA PHE A 133 -6.12 -2.99 -4.96
C PHE A 133 -7.40 -3.80 -5.16
N ARG A 134 -8.42 -3.61 -4.31
CA ARG A 134 -9.72 -4.25 -4.49
C ARG A 134 -10.39 -3.77 -5.77
N ARG A 135 -10.34 -2.47 -6.07
CA ARG A 135 -10.84 -1.93 -7.35
C ARG A 135 -10.04 -2.45 -8.53
N LEU A 136 -8.71 -2.47 -8.45
CA LEU A 136 -7.87 -2.99 -9.53
C LEU A 136 -8.14 -4.47 -9.81
N LYS A 137 -8.40 -5.28 -8.77
CA LYS A 137 -8.79 -6.70 -8.93
C LYS A 137 -10.22 -6.86 -9.47
N LYS A 138 -11.19 -6.21 -8.83
CA LYS A 138 -12.63 -6.43 -9.07
C LYS A 138 -13.09 -5.82 -10.40
N CYS A 139 -12.45 -4.74 -10.83
CA CYS A 139 -12.96 -3.87 -11.89
C CYS A 139 -12.12 -4.03 -13.18
N ASP A 140 -11.05 -4.84 -13.12
CA ASP A 140 -10.29 -5.25 -14.28
C ASP A 140 -10.95 -6.44 -15.00
N ARG A 141 -11.47 -6.15 -16.20
CA ARG A 141 -12.04 -7.16 -17.10
C ARG A 141 -11.02 -8.24 -17.47
N PHE A 142 -9.73 -7.93 -17.44
CA PHE A 142 -8.62 -8.81 -17.78
C PHE A 142 -7.87 -9.38 -16.58
N TYR A 143 -8.41 -9.24 -15.37
CA TYR A 143 -7.83 -9.88 -14.19
C TYR A 143 -7.62 -11.37 -14.47
N TYR A 144 -6.40 -11.85 -14.24
CA TYR A 144 -5.94 -13.13 -14.79
C TYR A 144 -6.75 -14.34 -14.31
N GLU A 145 -7.40 -14.26 -13.14
CA GLU A 145 -8.25 -15.33 -12.61
C GLU A 145 -9.67 -15.33 -13.19
N ASN A 146 -10.06 -14.32 -13.97
CA ASN A 146 -11.39 -14.27 -14.60
C ASN A 146 -11.55 -15.40 -15.61
N GLU A 147 -12.78 -15.89 -15.73
CA GLU A 147 -13.13 -16.89 -16.75
C GLU A 147 -12.82 -16.37 -18.17
N GLY A 148 -12.33 -17.28 -19.01
CA GLY A 148 -11.98 -16.98 -20.40
C GLY A 148 -10.65 -16.25 -20.62
N LYS A 149 -9.85 -15.98 -19.57
CA LYS A 149 -8.47 -15.44 -19.72
C LYS A 149 -7.44 -16.53 -19.86
N PHE A 150 -7.56 -17.56 -19.03
CA PHE A 150 -6.73 -18.74 -19.03
C PHE A 150 -7.61 -19.97 -18.84
N SER A 151 -7.16 -21.12 -19.34
CA SER A 151 -7.75 -22.41 -18.96
C SER A 151 -7.46 -22.71 -17.48
N VAL A 152 -8.26 -23.58 -16.87
CA VAL A 152 -8.04 -24.02 -15.48
C VAL A 152 -6.64 -24.62 -15.30
N ASP A 153 -6.14 -25.38 -16.29
CA ASP A 153 -4.80 -25.97 -16.21
C ASP A 153 -3.69 -24.93 -16.34
N GLN A 154 -3.84 -23.91 -17.19
CA GLN A 154 -2.92 -22.77 -17.22
C GLN A 154 -2.92 -21.99 -15.89
N LEU A 155 -4.09 -21.79 -15.27
CA LEU A 155 -4.17 -21.16 -13.94
C LEU A 155 -3.46 -21.99 -12.87
N LYS A 156 -3.56 -23.32 -12.93
CA LYS A 156 -2.79 -24.20 -12.03
C LYS A 156 -1.29 -23.97 -12.20
N GLU A 157 -0.79 -23.87 -13.43
CA GLU A 157 0.64 -23.63 -13.68
C GLU A 157 1.09 -22.24 -13.21
N ILE A 158 0.30 -21.20 -13.47
CA ILE A 158 0.58 -19.84 -12.96
C ILE A 158 0.69 -19.86 -11.43
N ARG A 159 -0.25 -20.53 -10.74
CA ARG A 159 -0.30 -20.63 -9.27
C ARG A 159 0.80 -21.51 -8.67
N LYS A 160 1.25 -22.55 -9.37
CA LYS A 160 2.32 -23.44 -8.91
C LYS A 160 3.70 -22.80 -9.00
N ALA A 161 4.00 -22.14 -10.12
CA ALA A 161 5.38 -21.94 -10.56
C ALA A 161 5.86 -20.48 -10.54
N THR A 162 4.97 -19.50 -10.35
CA THR A 162 5.32 -18.09 -10.55
C THR A 162 5.52 -17.36 -9.22
N THR A 163 6.58 -17.69 -8.48
CA THR A 163 7.06 -16.82 -7.40
C THR A 163 8.04 -15.80 -7.97
N MET A 164 8.12 -14.61 -7.36
CA MET A 164 9.14 -13.63 -7.73
C MET A 164 10.56 -14.22 -7.60
N SER A 165 10.79 -15.08 -6.60
CA SER A 165 12.06 -15.80 -6.44
C SER A 165 12.37 -16.75 -7.60
N ALA A 166 11.40 -17.54 -8.05
CA ALA A 166 11.58 -18.44 -9.19
C ALA A 166 11.85 -17.66 -10.49
N LEU A 167 11.18 -16.51 -10.68
CA LEU A 167 11.44 -15.62 -11.81
C LEU A 167 12.85 -15.05 -11.76
N ILE A 168 13.33 -14.61 -10.59
CA ILE A 168 14.71 -14.14 -10.42
C ILE A 168 15.67 -15.30 -10.73
N CYS A 169 15.58 -16.45 -10.06
CA CYS A 169 16.47 -17.60 -10.28
C CYS A 169 16.47 -18.12 -11.73
N GLY A 170 15.34 -18.03 -12.44
CA GLY A 170 15.24 -18.44 -13.83
C GLY A 170 15.88 -17.46 -14.82
N ASN A 171 16.10 -16.20 -14.42
CA ASN A 171 16.57 -15.13 -15.30
C ASN A 171 17.86 -14.44 -14.84
N THR A 172 18.36 -14.72 -13.64
CA THR A 172 19.62 -14.21 -13.10
C THR A 172 20.57 -15.36 -12.82
N LYS A 173 21.84 -15.21 -13.21
CA LYS A 173 22.90 -16.20 -12.94
C LYS A 173 23.43 -16.08 -11.52
#